data_AF-U2I6Q3-F1
#
_entry.id   AF-U2I6Q3-F1
#
_cell.length_a   1.000
_cell.length_b   1.000
_cell.length_c   1.000
_cell.angle_alpha   90.00
_cell.angle_beta   90.00
_cell.angle_gamma   90.00
#
_symmetry.space_group_name_H-M   'P 1'
#
loop_
_entity.id
_entity.type
_entity.pdbx_description
1 polymer ?
#
loop_
_entity_poly.entity_id
_entity_poly.type
_entity_poly.pdbx_seq_one_letter_code
_entity_poly.pdbx_strand_id
1 'polypeptide(L)'
;MKSVEKIQEFHAPAEIKHSVIAVKIDRAISEGKDVYEAARKAWKLSLSRANQTSYLLAVQCGVITGVFIGKWGPSDEVPGRLEFVGKEASQEVQDNYLWKRLPEYYYRKGTRNPVRYLSPSK
;
A
#
# COMPACT_ATOMS: atom_id res chain seq x y z
N MET A 1 2.79 -17.85 -23.51
CA MET A 1 3.79 -17.75 -22.42
C MET A 1 4.16 -16.29 -22.26
N LYS A 2 4.10 -15.71 -21.04
CA LYS A 2 4.71 -14.40 -20.78
C LYS A 2 6.22 -14.65 -20.68
N SER A 3 7.03 -13.98 -21.49
CA SER A 3 8.49 -14.14 -21.57
C SER A 3 9.17 -13.95 -20.21
N VAL A 4 10.32 -14.59 -20.00
CA VAL A 4 11.09 -14.58 -18.75
C VAL A 4 11.42 -13.16 -18.25
N GLU A 5 11.59 -12.23 -19.19
CA GLU A 5 11.81 -10.79 -18.94
C GLU A 5 10.64 -10.15 -18.19
N LYS A 6 9.41 -10.55 -18.52
CA LYS A 6 8.19 -10.02 -17.88
C LYS A 6 8.11 -10.46 -16.42
N ILE A 7 8.64 -11.64 -16.07
CA ILE A 7 8.70 -12.15 -14.69
C ILE A 7 9.72 -11.38 -13.85
N GLN A 8 10.84 -10.95 -14.44
CA GLN A 8 11.86 -10.17 -13.73
C GLN A 8 11.37 -8.76 -13.38
N GLU A 9 10.59 -8.13 -14.25
CA GLU A 9 9.98 -6.82 -14.00
C GLU A 9 8.98 -6.85 -12.83
N PHE A 10 8.24 -7.96 -12.69
CA PHE A 10 7.28 -8.17 -11.60
C PHE A 10 7.91 -8.30 -10.22
N HIS A 11 9.24 -8.21 -10.04
CA HIS A 11 9.85 -8.19 -8.70
C HIS A 11 10.92 -7.10 -8.53
N ALA A 12 11.06 -6.22 -9.52
CA ALA A 12 11.89 -5.04 -9.38
C ALA A 12 11.35 -4.12 -8.25
N PRO A 13 12.22 -3.36 -7.57
CA PRO A 13 11.78 -2.30 -6.67
C PRO A 13 10.89 -1.29 -7.41
N ALA A 14 9.73 -0.96 -6.83
CA ALA A 14 8.81 0.01 -7.40
C ALA A 14 9.36 1.43 -7.32
N GLU A 15 9.37 2.15 -8.43
CA GLU A 15 9.61 3.59 -8.40
C GLU A 15 8.37 4.29 -7.82
N ILE A 16 8.54 5.04 -6.73
CA ILE A 16 7.41 5.78 -6.12
C ILE A 16 7.19 7.05 -6.93
N LYS A 17 6.10 7.06 -7.71
CA LYS A 17 5.70 8.19 -8.57
C LYS A 17 4.55 9.02 -7.98
N HIS A 18 3.88 8.52 -6.95
CA HIS A 18 2.76 9.19 -6.29
C HIS A 18 2.98 9.28 -4.78
N SER A 19 2.33 10.25 -4.13
CA SER A 19 2.20 10.28 -2.68
C SER A 19 1.23 9.19 -2.25
N VAL A 20 1.74 8.19 -1.53
CA VAL A 20 1.00 6.97 -1.19
C VAL A 20 1.16 6.64 0.29
N ILE A 21 0.21 5.86 0.82
CA ILE A 21 0.38 5.14 2.06
C ILE A 21 0.52 3.66 1.74
N ALA A 22 1.61 3.04 2.18
CA ALA A 22 1.84 1.62 2.05
C ALA A 22 1.58 0.92 3.39
N VAL A 23 0.79 -0.16 3.37
CA VAL A 23 0.38 -0.92 4.55
C VAL A 23 0.74 -2.39 4.41
N LYS A 24 1.32 -2.98 5.46
CA LYS A 24 1.64 -4.40 5.52
C LYS A 24 0.40 -5.21 5.91
N ILE A 25 0.00 -6.16 5.06
CA ILE A 25 -1.27 -6.89 5.20
C ILE A 25 -1.13 -8.37 5.55
N ASP A 26 0.10 -8.89 5.69
CA ASP A 26 0.38 -10.34 5.81
C ASP A 26 -0.49 -11.08 6.82
N ARG A 27 -0.66 -10.49 8.00
CA ARG A 27 -1.48 -11.08 9.06
C ARG A 27 -2.94 -11.18 8.67
N ALA A 28 -3.51 -10.11 8.14
CA ALA A 28 -4.91 -10.07 7.74
C ALA A 28 -5.20 -11.05 6.58
N ILE A 29 -4.26 -11.19 5.64
CA ILE A 29 -4.36 -12.20 4.58
C ILE A 29 -4.31 -13.62 5.17
N SER A 30 -3.40 -13.89 6.14
CA SER A 30 -3.35 -15.20 6.80
C SER A 30 -4.62 -15.53 7.60
N GLU A 31 -5.38 -14.51 8.00
CA GLU A 31 -6.68 -14.62 8.66
C GLU A 31 -7.84 -14.73 7.64
N GLY A 32 -7.56 -14.82 6.34
CA GLY A 32 -8.55 -15.06 5.28
C GLY A 32 -9.25 -13.82 4.72
N LYS A 33 -8.76 -12.61 5.06
CA LYS A 33 -9.31 -11.36 4.49
C LYS A 33 -8.87 -11.17 3.04
N ASP A 34 -9.70 -10.54 2.23
CA ASP A 34 -9.29 -10.06 0.91
C ASP A 34 -8.31 -8.88 1.04
N VAL A 35 -7.62 -8.58 -0.06
CA VAL A 35 -6.55 -7.55 -0.09
C VAL A 35 -7.07 -6.17 0.27
N TYR A 36 -8.28 -5.80 -0.17
CA TYR A 36 -8.83 -4.48 0.11
C TYR A 36 -9.26 -4.34 1.56
N GLU A 37 -10.01 -5.31 2.10
CA GLU A 37 -10.40 -5.29 3.52
C GLU A 37 -9.18 -5.36 4.45
N ALA A 38 -8.16 -6.13 4.09
CA ALA A 38 -6.90 -6.20 4.82
C ALA A 38 -6.13 -4.86 4.79
N ALA A 39 -6.22 -4.11 3.70
CA ALA A 39 -5.50 -2.85 3.53
C ALA A 39 -6.25 -1.63 4.07
N ARG A 40 -7.58 -1.62 4.03
CA ARG A 40 -8.36 -0.39 4.26
C ARG A 40 -8.59 -0.05 5.73
N LYS A 41 -8.54 -1.04 6.62
CA LYS A 41 -8.96 -0.94 8.04
C LYS A 41 -7.95 -1.56 9.00
N ALA A 42 -7.72 -1.04 10.20
CA ALA A 42 -7.87 0.33 10.67
C ALA A 42 -6.52 0.73 11.27
N TRP A 43 -5.97 1.86 10.82
CA TRP A 43 -4.55 2.18 11.01
C TRP A 43 -4.34 3.37 11.92
N LYS A 44 -3.26 3.33 12.72
CA LYS A 44 -2.82 4.48 13.52
C LYS A 44 -2.03 5.44 12.63
N LEU A 45 -2.70 6.48 12.15
CA LEU A 45 -2.19 7.45 11.18
C LEU A 45 -2.48 8.88 11.63
N SER A 46 -1.73 9.83 11.06
CA SER A 46 -2.08 11.25 11.14
C SER A 46 -3.04 11.57 10.00
N LEU A 47 -4.24 12.08 10.33
CA LEU A 47 -5.24 12.46 9.33
C LEU A 47 -4.71 13.56 8.41
N SER A 48 -4.03 14.57 8.97
CA SER A 48 -3.41 15.64 8.19
C SER A 48 -2.44 15.11 7.13
N ARG A 49 -1.56 14.16 7.49
CA ARG A 49 -0.63 13.55 6.54
C ARG A 49 -1.34 12.60 5.58
N ALA A 50 -2.35 11.88 6.03
CA ALA A 50 -3.09 10.94 5.20
C ALA A 50 -3.87 11.65 4.09
N ASN A 51 -4.40 12.84 4.38
CA ASN A 51 -5.08 13.69 3.41
C ASN A 51 -4.15 14.27 2.33
N GLN A 52 -2.83 14.14 2.47
CA GLN A 52 -1.84 14.52 1.43
C GLN A 52 -1.56 13.38 0.45
N THR A 53 -2.25 12.24 0.62
CA THR A 53 -2.08 11.05 -0.22
C THR A 53 -3.41 10.66 -0.82
N SER A 54 -3.39 10.22 -2.08
CA SER A 54 -4.60 9.76 -2.79
C SER A 54 -4.62 8.24 -2.98
N TYR A 55 -3.49 7.58 -2.77
CA TYR A 55 -3.33 6.15 -3.05
C TYR A 55 -2.92 5.35 -1.82
N LEU A 56 -3.43 4.12 -1.77
CA LEU A 56 -3.10 3.09 -0.80
C LEU A 56 -2.44 1.91 -1.52
N LEU A 57 -1.27 1.49 -1.03
CA LEU A 57 -0.58 0.28 -1.48
C LEU A 57 -0.71 -0.81 -0.41
N ALA A 58 -1.28 -1.95 -0.79
CA ALA A 58 -1.36 -3.13 0.05
C ALA A 58 -0.13 -4.00 -0.19
N VAL A 59 0.59 -4.34 0.88
CA VAL A 59 1.92 -4.96 0.80
C VAL A 59 1.92 -6.29 1.52
N GLN A 60 2.13 -7.36 0.78
CA GLN A 60 2.24 -8.74 1.27
C GLN A 60 3.65 -9.26 1.00
N CYS A 61 4.35 -9.73 2.03
CA CYS A 61 5.72 -10.23 1.96
C CYS A 61 6.70 -9.27 1.25
N GLY A 62 6.45 -7.97 1.34
CA GLY A 62 7.24 -6.92 0.68
C GLY A 62 6.93 -6.68 -0.80
N VAL A 63 5.92 -7.37 -1.34
CA VAL A 63 5.38 -7.21 -2.69
C VAL A 63 4.08 -6.42 -2.62
N ILE A 64 3.89 -5.47 -3.53
CA ILE A 64 2.65 -4.69 -3.63
C ILE A 64 1.61 -5.55 -4.35
N THR A 65 0.56 -5.95 -3.65
CA THR A 65 -0.50 -6.84 -4.17
C THR A 65 -1.85 -6.15 -4.36
N GLY A 66 -1.98 -4.90 -3.90
CA GLY A 66 -3.18 -4.08 -4.11
C GLY A 66 -2.82 -2.60 -4.25
N VAL A 67 -3.54 -1.90 -5.12
CA VAL A 67 -3.34 -0.47 -5.41
C VAL A 67 -4.70 0.18 -5.51
N PHE A 68 -4.99 1.08 -4.58
CA PHE A 68 -6.31 1.69 -4.44
C PHE A 68 -6.23 3.21 -4.47
N ILE A 69 -7.27 3.85 -4.98
CA ILE A 69 -7.48 5.30 -4.97
C ILE A 69 -8.68 5.65 -4.12
N GLY A 70 -8.58 6.70 -3.32
CA GLY A 70 -9.61 7.02 -2.34
C GLY A 70 -9.17 8.04 -1.31
N LYS A 71 -9.84 8.00 -0.15
CA LYS A 71 -9.63 8.96 0.93
C LYS A 71 -9.50 8.24 2.26
N TRP A 72 -8.75 8.88 3.16
CA TRP A 72 -8.67 8.48 4.55
C TRP A 72 -9.69 9.24 5.39
N GLY A 73 -10.32 8.54 6.33
CA GLY A 73 -11.25 9.11 7.28
C GLY A 73 -11.15 8.43 8.64
N PRO A 74 -11.79 8.97 9.68
CA PRO A 74 -11.94 8.27 10.96
C PRO A 74 -12.55 6.88 10.78
N SER A 75 -12.08 5.91 11.57
CA SER A 75 -12.70 4.60 11.68
C SER A 75 -13.95 4.68 12.54
N ASP A 76 -15.07 4.19 12.02
CA ASP A 76 -16.31 4.06 12.78
C ASP A 76 -16.23 2.88 13.78
N GLU A 77 -15.44 1.85 13.46
CA GLU A 77 -15.33 0.62 14.27
C GLU A 77 -14.23 0.72 15.34
N VAL A 78 -13.14 1.43 15.06
CA VAL A 78 -11.95 1.50 15.93
C VAL A 78 -11.60 2.95 16.26
N PRO A 79 -12.13 3.50 17.37
CA PRO A 79 -11.89 4.88 17.78
C PRO A 79 -10.41 5.25 17.80
N GLY A 80 -10.10 6.45 17.26
CA GLY A 80 -8.73 6.96 17.18
C GLY A 80 -7.86 6.36 16.08
N ARG A 81 -8.43 5.52 15.20
CA ARG A 81 -7.78 5.02 13.98
C ARG A 81 -8.43 5.59 12.73
N LEU A 82 -7.71 5.49 11.62
CA LEU A 82 -8.19 5.87 10.30
C LEU A 82 -8.46 4.65 9.42
N GLU A 83 -9.43 4.81 8.53
CA GLU A 83 -9.78 3.85 7.49
C GLU A 83 -9.70 4.50 6.12
N PHE A 84 -9.47 3.67 5.12
CA PHE A 84 -9.49 4.05 3.73
C PHE A 84 -10.84 3.67 3.11
N VAL A 85 -11.40 4.60 2.35
CA VAL A 85 -12.58 4.35 1.52
C VAL A 85 -12.20 4.69 0.09
N GLY A 86 -12.21 3.68 -0.76
CA GLY A 86 -11.79 3.81 -2.14
C GLY A 86 -12.13 2.59 -2.98
N LYS A 87 -11.49 2.53 -4.13
CA LYS A 87 -11.61 1.46 -5.12
C LYS A 87 -10.26 1.21 -5.75
N GLU A 88 -10.15 0.19 -6.60
CA GLU A 88 -8.96 -0.04 -7.40
C GLU A 88 -8.56 1.22 -8.19
N ALA A 89 -7.26 1.50 -8.24
CA ALA A 89 -6.73 2.59 -9.03
C ALA A 89 -6.87 2.31 -10.54
N SER A 90 -6.67 3.32 -11.39
CA SER A 90 -6.64 3.10 -12.84
C SER A 90 -5.52 2.12 -13.23
N GLN A 91 -5.67 1.45 -14.37
CA GLN A 91 -4.70 0.48 -14.87
C GLN A 91 -3.28 1.07 -14.94
N GLU A 92 -3.16 2.31 -15.44
CA GLU A 92 -1.89 3.04 -15.50
C GLU A 92 -1.20 3.15 -14.13
N VAL A 93 -1.96 3.44 -13.07
CA VAL A 93 -1.40 3.53 -11.72
C VAL A 93 -1.08 2.13 -11.20
N GLN A 94 -1.92 1.14 -11.47
CA GLN A 94 -1.68 -0.24 -11.08
C GLN A 94 -0.38 -0.79 -11.70
N ASP A 95 -0.14 -0.54 -12.99
CA ASP A 95 1.06 -0.98 -13.73
C ASP A 95 2.36 -0.38 -13.16
N ASN A 96 2.26 0.78 -12.50
CA ASN A 96 3.41 1.37 -11.82
C ASN A 96 3.83 0.58 -10.57
N TYR A 97 2.92 -0.14 -9.90
CA TYR A 97 3.15 -0.70 -8.55
C TYR A 97 2.87 -2.19 -8.39
N LEU A 98 1.83 -2.74 -9.01
CA LEU A 98 1.41 -4.12 -8.76
C LEU A 98 2.54 -5.10 -9.05
N TRP A 99 2.65 -6.10 -8.16
CA TRP A 99 3.65 -7.15 -8.11
C TRP A 99 5.09 -6.68 -7.85
N LYS A 100 5.41 -5.41 -8.10
CA LYS A 100 6.72 -4.86 -7.76
C LYS A 100 6.98 -4.89 -6.26
N ARG A 101 8.26 -4.94 -5.92
CA ARG A 101 8.69 -4.90 -4.51
C ARG A 101 8.61 -3.49 -3.99
N LEU A 102 8.15 -3.33 -2.77
CA LEU A 102 8.25 -2.05 -2.09
C LEU A 102 9.74 -1.69 -1.90
N PRO A 103 10.18 -0.45 -2.18
CA PRO A 103 11.59 -0.07 -2.16
C PRO A 103 12.30 -0.34 -0.84
N GLU A 104 13.60 -0.60 -0.91
CA GLU A 104 14.37 -1.01 0.28
C GLU A 104 14.36 0.04 1.40
N TYR A 105 14.34 1.32 1.05
CA TYR A 105 14.27 2.42 2.01
C TYR A 105 12.97 2.43 2.85
N TYR A 106 11.96 1.63 2.49
CA TYR A 106 10.79 1.37 3.33
C TYR A 106 11.15 0.55 4.59
N TYR A 107 12.08 -0.40 4.48
CA TYR A 107 12.41 -1.37 5.52
C TYR A 107 13.44 -0.86 6.53
N ARG A 108 13.60 0.47 6.68
CA ARG A 108 14.51 1.07 7.67
C ARG A 108 14.37 0.35 9.03
N LYS A 109 15.47 -0.29 9.44
CA LYS A 109 15.54 -1.18 10.61
C LYS A 109 14.96 -0.50 11.85
N GLY A 110 14.17 -1.24 12.62
CA GLY A 110 13.65 -0.81 13.93
C GLY A 110 12.22 -0.23 13.93
N THR A 111 11.58 -0.03 12.77
CA THR A 111 10.19 0.46 12.74
C THR A 111 9.16 -0.68 12.82
N ARG A 112 8.50 -0.82 13.98
CA ARG A 112 7.42 -1.80 14.23
C ARG A 112 6.08 -1.47 13.56
N ASN A 113 5.89 -0.24 13.08
CA ASN A 113 4.61 0.17 12.50
C ASN A 113 4.40 -0.54 11.14
N PRO A 114 3.26 -1.18 10.87
CA PRO A 114 2.95 -1.77 9.56
C PRO A 114 2.65 -0.74 8.47
N VAL A 115 2.65 0.57 8.76
CA VAL A 115 2.28 1.63 7.79
C VAL A 115 3.41 2.60 7.51
N ARG A 116 3.59 3.03 6.25
CA ARG A 116 4.48 4.14 5.88
C ARG A 116 3.82 5.10 4.90
N TYR A 117 4.19 6.36 5.05
CA TYR A 117 3.98 7.39 4.04
C TYR A 117 5.17 7.38 3.09
N LEU A 118 4.90 7.27 1.80
CA LEU A 118 5.90 7.37 0.75
C LEU A 118 5.53 8.53 -0.18
N SER A 119 6.55 9.24 -0.63
CA SER A 119 6.39 10.37 -1.55
C SER A 119 7.33 10.16 -2.72
N PRO A 120 7.02 10.78 -3.88
CA PRO A 120 7.94 10.74 -5.01
C PRO A 120 9.29 11.30 -4.60
N SER A 121 10.36 10.66 -5.07
CA SER A 121 11.70 11.24 -4.93
C SER A 121 11.76 12.51 -5.78
N LYS A 122 12.34 13.59 -5.23
CA LYS A 122 12.59 14.83 -5.98
C LYS A 122 13.64 14.60 -7.06
#